data_AF-A0A932PK90-F1
#
_entry.id   AF-A0A932PK90-F1
#
_cell.length_a   1.000
_cell.length_b   1.000
_cell.length_c   1.000
_cell.angle_alpha   90.00
_cell.angle_beta   90.00
_cell.angle_gamma   90.00
#
_symmetry.space_group_name_H-M   'P 1'
#
loop_
_entity.id
_entity.type
_entity.pdbx_description
1 polymer ?
#
loop_
_entity_poly.entity_id
_entity_poly.type
_entity_poly.pdbx_seq_one_letter_code
_entity_poly.pdbx_strand_id
1 'polypeptide(L)'
;MRNCLFCPAKASSQEHVIPASLGGNDTIAATCVECNGSCGRFEDEFTEHLLPFRQIAGIPNRRKKIVPSVPSILRVGSDEETGIRHPDGEISIRTRQIDHSGEVISENLRSTSLQEVEAFKRRARQQGKKLAEEPAERVTYEPVWKGTFHFLCAASALRTAAKASYICLARQSRALARSDEFQAIRDFIASGTEAPVKLFFNPTFANHIQLPISEHRIIISLDGLTHEAIGIVILMGGLHYAVDLSSSYVGADYTFSYSVDGITGNSKITKTNEGDLVKQVFSHGTKWNDIAFSGGYFGSLVPKSPEYEFSVRRIENS
;
A
#
# COMPACT_ATOMS: atom_id res chain seq x y z
N MET A 1 -21.67 -16.65 19.94
CA MET A 1 -21.17 -15.35 19.43
C MET A 1 -19.71 -15.51 19.07
N ARG A 2 -19.17 -14.79 18.07
CA ARG A 2 -17.78 -14.97 17.61
C ARG A 2 -16.89 -13.86 18.18
N ASN A 3 -15.74 -14.22 18.76
CA ASN A 3 -14.77 -13.29 19.34
C ASN A 3 -13.91 -12.61 18.25
N CYS A 4 -13.26 -11.50 18.58
CA CYS A 4 -12.26 -10.85 17.76
C CYS A 4 -11.12 -11.82 17.45
N LEU A 5 -10.49 -11.69 16.27
CA LEU A 5 -9.31 -12.49 15.90
C LEU A 5 -8.06 -12.10 16.68
N PHE A 6 -8.02 -10.93 17.30
CA PHE A 6 -6.84 -10.38 17.95
C PHE A 6 -6.98 -10.20 19.46
N CYS A 7 -8.20 -10.33 20.00
CA CYS A 7 -8.44 -10.16 21.44
C CYS A 7 -9.69 -10.93 21.89
N PRO A 8 -9.92 -11.07 23.22
CA PRO A 8 -11.09 -11.76 23.75
C PRO A 8 -12.45 -11.07 23.50
N ALA A 9 -12.46 -9.80 23.07
CA ALA A 9 -13.69 -9.04 22.85
C ALA A 9 -14.56 -9.65 21.74
N LYS A 10 -15.83 -9.25 21.68
CA LYS A 10 -16.75 -9.68 20.62
C LYS A 10 -16.36 -9.06 19.27
N ALA A 11 -16.41 -9.85 18.18
CA ALA A 11 -16.24 -9.31 16.83
C ALA A 11 -17.46 -8.43 16.47
N SER A 12 -17.20 -7.19 16.07
CA SER A 12 -18.21 -6.16 15.80
C SER A 12 -17.84 -5.22 14.65
N SER A 13 -16.69 -5.42 14.00
CA SER A 13 -16.22 -4.66 12.83
C SER A 13 -15.92 -5.57 11.64
N GLN A 14 -15.92 -4.96 10.45
CA GLN A 14 -15.53 -5.60 9.19
C GLN A 14 -14.05 -5.29 8.92
N GLU A 15 -13.25 -6.33 8.81
CA GLU A 15 -11.82 -6.23 8.49
C GLU A 15 -11.59 -6.55 7.03
N HIS A 16 -10.83 -5.71 6.32
CA HIS A 16 -10.49 -5.98 4.93
C HIS A 16 -9.35 -7.00 4.84
N VAL A 17 -9.39 -7.89 3.85
CA VAL A 17 -8.26 -8.80 3.57
C VAL A 17 -7.05 -8.00 3.09
N ILE A 18 -7.24 -7.19 2.03
CA ILE A 18 -6.26 -6.20 1.56
C ILE A 18 -6.74 -4.81 2.00
N PRO A 19 -5.87 -3.90 2.48
CA PRO A 19 -6.28 -2.57 2.89
C PRO A 19 -7.18 -1.88 1.86
N ALA A 20 -8.24 -1.23 2.32
CA ALA A 20 -9.18 -0.58 1.42
C ALA A 20 -8.55 0.59 0.63
N SER A 21 -7.48 1.19 1.15
CA SER A 21 -6.67 2.18 0.42
C SER A 21 -5.96 1.57 -0.80
N LEU A 22 -5.64 0.28 -0.76
CA LEU A 22 -5.08 -0.48 -1.89
C LEU A 22 -6.16 -1.10 -2.79
N GLY A 23 -7.43 -0.76 -2.60
CA GLY A 23 -8.54 -1.23 -3.44
C GLY A 23 -9.17 -2.55 -2.97
N GLY A 24 -8.82 -3.05 -1.79
CA GLY A 24 -9.46 -4.25 -1.24
C GLY A 24 -10.92 -4.01 -0.84
N ASN A 25 -11.85 -4.80 -1.39
CA ASN A 25 -13.28 -4.76 -1.03
C ASN A 25 -13.79 -6.02 -0.29
N ASP A 26 -13.04 -7.13 -0.28
CA ASP A 26 -13.42 -8.32 0.50
C ASP A 26 -13.17 -8.06 1.99
N THR A 27 -14.19 -8.34 2.80
CA THR A 27 -14.18 -8.09 4.24
C THR A 27 -14.68 -9.28 5.04
N ILE A 28 -14.21 -9.39 6.29
CA ILE A 28 -14.69 -10.37 7.26
C ILE A 28 -15.16 -9.72 8.56
N ALA A 29 -16.32 -10.15 9.03
CA ALA A 29 -16.83 -9.81 10.35
C ALA A 29 -16.09 -10.64 11.43
N ALA A 30 -14.86 -10.23 11.77
CA ALA A 30 -13.98 -11.01 12.61
C ALA A 30 -13.15 -10.21 13.62
N THR A 31 -13.20 -8.87 13.59
CA THR A 31 -12.45 -8.01 14.51
C THR A 31 -13.37 -7.15 15.37
N CYS A 32 -12.90 -6.66 16.52
CA CYS A 32 -13.57 -5.60 17.26
C CYS A 32 -13.17 -4.22 16.71
N VAL A 33 -13.90 -3.16 17.08
CA VAL A 33 -13.64 -1.79 16.61
C VAL A 33 -12.23 -1.32 16.98
N GLU A 34 -11.77 -1.64 18.18
CA GLU A 34 -10.45 -1.21 18.68
C GLU A 34 -9.29 -1.86 17.89
N CYS A 35 -9.32 -3.19 17.72
CA CYS A 35 -8.29 -3.88 16.93
C CYS A 35 -8.31 -3.44 15.47
N ASN A 36 -9.51 -3.24 14.89
CA ASN A 36 -9.66 -2.72 13.53
C ASN A 36 -9.06 -1.31 13.39
N GLY A 37 -9.34 -0.40 14.33
CA GLY A 37 -8.75 0.94 14.36
C GLY A 37 -7.23 0.90 14.54
N SER A 38 -6.71 -0.02 15.36
CA SER A 38 -5.27 -0.19 15.52
C SER A 38 -4.60 -0.72 14.25
N CYS A 39 -5.24 -1.64 13.53
CA CYS A 39 -4.77 -2.10 12.23
C CYS A 39 -4.75 -0.95 11.21
N GLY A 40 -5.83 -0.16 11.16
CA GLY A 40 -5.94 0.99 10.28
C GLY A 40 -4.78 1.97 10.40
N ARG A 41 -4.26 2.23 11.62
CA ARG A 41 -3.14 3.17 11.81
C ARG A 41 -1.86 2.78 11.07
N PHE A 42 -1.44 1.52 11.18
CA PHE A 42 -0.21 1.09 10.51
C PHE A 42 -0.44 0.83 9.01
N GLU A 43 -1.65 0.46 8.61
CA GLU A 43 -2.02 0.36 7.19
C GLU A 43 -2.04 1.73 6.52
N ASP A 44 -2.58 2.75 7.19
CA ASP A 44 -2.59 4.13 6.70
C ASP A 44 -1.16 4.64 6.52
N GLU A 45 -0.29 4.48 7.52
CA GLU A 45 1.15 4.84 7.43
C GLU A 45 1.83 4.19 6.22
N PHE A 46 1.66 2.88 6.04
CA PHE A 46 2.25 2.17 4.90
C PHE A 46 1.67 2.65 3.56
N THR A 47 0.36 2.88 3.51
CA THR A 47 -0.34 3.20 2.25
C THR A 47 -0.21 4.67 1.85
N GLU A 48 0.21 5.55 2.76
CA GLU A 48 0.68 6.90 2.46
C GLU A 48 1.95 6.89 1.61
N HIS A 49 2.92 6.01 1.92
CA HIS A 49 4.11 5.83 1.08
C HIS A 49 3.78 5.29 -0.32
N LEU A 50 2.65 4.59 -0.45
CA LEU A 50 2.17 4.03 -1.72
C LEU A 50 1.29 5.00 -2.52
N LEU A 51 1.00 6.20 -2.03
CA LEU A 51 0.10 7.15 -2.69
C LEU A 51 0.47 7.45 -4.16
N PRO A 52 1.76 7.67 -4.52
CA PRO A 52 2.16 7.88 -5.92
C PRO A 52 1.86 6.65 -6.79
N PHE A 53 2.20 5.46 -6.31
CA PHE A 53 1.97 4.21 -7.02
C PHE A 53 0.48 3.92 -7.17
N ARG A 54 -0.35 4.27 -6.18
CA ARG A 54 -1.81 4.14 -6.26
C ARG A 54 -2.40 5.04 -7.33
N GLN A 55 -1.88 6.27 -7.47
CA GLN A 55 -2.28 7.17 -8.55
C GLN A 55 -1.90 6.61 -9.92
N ILE A 56 -0.67 6.12 -10.06
CA ILE A 56 -0.15 5.48 -11.28
C ILE A 56 -0.98 4.25 -11.67
N ALA A 57 -1.29 3.40 -10.70
CA ALA A 57 -2.09 2.19 -10.88
C ALA A 57 -3.59 2.47 -11.09
N GLY A 58 -4.04 3.72 -10.95
CA GLY A 58 -5.45 4.08 -11.03
C GLY A 58 -6.31 3.53 -9.88
N ILE A 59 -5.70 3.24 -8.72
CA ILE A 59 -6.40 2.69 -7.55
C ILE A 59 -7.18 3.80 -6.85
N PRO A 60 -8.52 3.73 -6.80
CA PRO A 60 -9.34 4.79 -6.20
C PRO A 60 -9.30 4.78 -4.68
N ASN A 61 -9.60 5.93 -4.07
CA ASN A 61 -9.89 6.00 -2.65
C ASN A 61 -11.25 5.36 -2.34
N ARG A 62 -11.32 4.57 -1.26
CA ARG A 62 -12.55 3.90 -0.76
C ARG A 62 -13.79 4.79 -0.78
N ARG A 63 -13.72 5.98 -0.15
CA ARG A 63 -14.92 6.81 0.11
C ARG A 63 -15.40 7.58 -1.10
N LYS A 64 -14.48 8.04 -1.95
CA LYS A 64 -14.81 8.95 -3.05
C LYS A 64 -14.85 8.24 -4.41
N LYS A 65 -14.33 7.00 -4.51
CA LYS A 65 -14.11 6.29 -5.78
C LYS A 65 -13.31 7.12 -6.80
N ILE A 66 -12.48 8.02 -6.29
CA ILE A 66 -11.63 8.91 -7.07
C ILE A 66 -10.18 8.53 -6.73
N VAL A 67 -9.37 8.36 -7.77
CA VAL A 67 -7.92 8.16 -7.66
C VAL A 67 -7.32 9.35 -6.88
N PRO A 68 -6.42 9.13 -5.91
CA PRO A 68 -5.88 10.22 -5.10
C PRO A 68 -5.07 11.20 -5.95
N SER A 69 -5.13 12.48 -5.58
CA SER A 69 -4.10 13.45 -5.95
C SER A 69 -2.84 13.23 -5.09
N VAL A 70 -1.67 13.51 -5.63
CA VAL A 70 -0.38 13.19 -5.00
C VAL A 70 0.44 14.48 -4.85
N PRO A 71 0.92 14.82 -3.63
CA PRO A 71 1.92 15.86 -3.47
C PRO A 71 3.19 15.50 -4.25
N SER A 72 3.71 16.43 -5.05
CA SER A 72 4.84 16.17 -5.94
C SER A 72 5.81 17.34 -5.94
N ILE A 73 7.10 17.02 -6.15
CA ILE A 73 8.10 18.01 -6.50
C ILE A 73 8.04 18.20 -8.01
N LEU A 74 7.94 19.45 -8.44
CA LEU A 74 7.71 19.87 -9.81
C LEU A 74 8.87 20.76 -10.23
N ARG A 75 9.49 20.45 -11.36
CA ARG A 75 10.50 21.35 -11.93
C ARG A 75 9.81 22.37 -12.83
N VAL A 76 9.91 23.65 -12.48
CA VAL A 76 9.37 24.78 -13.25
C VAL A 76 10.56 25.62 -13.72
N GLY A 77 10.99 25.41 -14.98
CA GLY A 77 12.24 25.99 -15.47
C GLY A 77 13.46 25.41 -14.74
N SER A 78 14.24 26.25 -14.06
CA SER A 78 15.37 25.84 -13.23
C SER A 78 15.00 25.49 -11.79
N ASP A 79 13.78 25.81 -11.36
CA ASP A 79 13.40 25.79 -9.95
C ASP A 79 12.61 24.51 -9.61
N GLU A 80 12.77 24.00 -8.38
CA GLU A 80 11.95 22.91 -7.84
C GLU A 80 10.90 23.49 -6.90
N GLU A 81 9.63 23.17 -7.16
CA GLU A 81 8.48 23.64 -6.40
C GLU A 81 7.63 22.48 -5.89
N THR A 82 6.89 22.68 -4.80
CA THR A 82 5.91 21.69 -4.33
C THR A 82 4.54 21.98 -4.91
N GLY A 83 3.92 20.97 -5.50
CA GLY A 83 2.55 21.06 -5.99
C GLY A 83 1.77 19.76 -5.78
N ILE A 84 0.60 19.71 -6.39
CA ILE A 84 -0.32 18.57 -6.36
C ILE A 84 -0.50 18.09 -7.79
N ARG A 85 -0.25 16.79 -8.02
CA ARG A 85 -0.59 16.11 -9.27
C ARG A 85 -1.96 15.45 -9.13
N HIS A 86 -2.86 15.75 -10.02
CA HIS A 86 -4.20 15.18 -10.11
C HIS A 86 -4.20 13.89 -10.94
N PRO A 87 -5.21 13.02 -10.80
CA PRO A 87 -5.25 11.73 -11.50
C PRO A 87 -5.25 11.80 -13.02
N ASP A 88 -5.82 12.87 -13.57
CA ASP A 88 -5.86 13.17 -15.00
C ASP A 88 -4.54 13.75 -15.54
N GLY A 89 -3.54 13.92 -14.66
CA GLY A 89 -2.27 14.52 -14.99
C GLY A 89 -2.25 16.04 -14.80
N GLU A 90 -3.39 16.68 -14.47
CA GLU A 90 -3.38 18.12 -14.17
C GLU A 90 -2.52 18.41 -12.95
N ILE A 91 -1.95 19.61 -12.91
CA ILE A 91 -1.07 20.03 -11.83
C ILE A 91 -1.50 21.36 -11.26
N SER A 92 -1.40 21.45 -9.93
CA SER A 92 -1.73 22.62 -9.15
C SER A 92 -0.60 22.98 -8.19
N ILE A 93 -0.10 24.21 -8.30
CA ILE A 93 0.89 24.80 -7.39
C ILE A 93 0.21 25.92 -6.64
N ARG A 94 0.11 25.78 -5.31
CA ARG A 94 -0.54 26.77 -4.46
C ARG A 94 0.48 27.43 -3.56
N THR A 95 0.59 28.74 -3.68
CA THR A 95 1.50 29.56 -2.87
C THR A 95 0.68 30.38 -1.87
N ARG A 96 1.15 30.47 -0.63
CA ARG A 96 0.52 31.26 0.43
C ARG A 96 1.53 32.24 1.01
N GLN A 97 1.12 33.49 1.18
CA GLN A 97 1.83 34.43 2.04
C GLN A 97 1.14 34.43 3.40
N ILE A 98 1.95 34.29 4.45
CA ILE A 98 1.51 34.18 5.83
C ILE A 98 2.16 35.32 6.60
N ASP A 99 1.43 35.97 7.50
CA ASP A 99 1.99 36.99 8.38
C ASP A 99 2.75 36.38 9.56
N HIS A 100 3.29 37.24 10.42
CA HIS A 100 4.00 36.84 11.63
C HIS A 100 3.12 36.12 12.67
N SER A 101 1.79 36.21 12.55
CA SER A 101 0.83 35.54 13.44
C SER A 101 0.43 34.15 12.92
N GLY A 102 0.82 33.79 11.68
CA GLY A 102 0.42 32.56 11.02
C GLY A 102 -0.87 32.69 10.21
N GLU A 103 -1.41 33.90 10.06
CA GLU A 103 -2.61 34.16 9.25
C GLU A 103 -2.26 34.30 7.76
N VAL A 104 -3.08 33.70 6.89
CA VAL A 104 -2.86 33.75 5.44
C VAL A 104 -3.30 35.11 4.89
N ILE A 105 -2.32 35.96 4.56
CA ILE A 105 -2.52 37.31 4.02
C ILE A 105 -3.02 37.25 2.57
N SER A 106 -2.46 36.33 1.78
CA SER A 106 -2.83 36.16 0.38
C SER A 106 -2.48 34.79 -0.16
N GLU A 107 -3.19 34.34 -1.18
CA GLU A 107 -2.94 33.08 -1.86
C GLU A 107 -2.79 33.28 -3.37
N ASN A 108 -2.02 32.40 -4.01
CA ASN A 108 -1.94 32.26 -5.47
C ASN A 108 -2.13 30.79 -5.84
N LEU A 109 -2.70 30.53 -7.01
CA LEU A 109 -2.80 29.22 -7.62
C LEU A 109 -2.25 29.30 -9.05
N ARG A 110 -1.32 28.42 -9.38
CA ARG A 110 -0.94 28.17 -10.77
C ARG A 110 -1.36 26.74 -11.09
N SER A 111 -2.13 26.55 -12.16
CA SER A 111 -2.59 25.23 -12.56
C SER A 111 -2.53 25.06 -14.07
N THR A 112 -2.42 23.82 -14.53
CA THR A 112 -2.62 23.49 -15.96
C THR A 112 -4.10 23.46 -16.35
N SER A 113 -5.00 23.51 -15.37
CA SER A 113 -6.44 23.51 -15.57
C SER A 113 -7.02 24.92 -15.46
N LEU A 114 -7.49 25.44 -16.60
CA LEU A 114 -8.23 26.72 -16.63
C LEU A 114 -9.45 26.68 -15.72
N GLN A 115 -10.17 25.56 -15.71
CA GLN A 115 -11.37 25.38 -14.90
C GLN A 115 -11.05 25.48 -13.40
N GLU A 116 -9.92 24.91 -12.97
CA GLU A 116 -9.50 24.98 -11.58
C GLU A 116 -9.09 26.41 -11.17
N VAL A 117 -8.36 27.11 -12.04
CA VAL A 117 -7.97 28.51 -11.85
C VAL A 117 -9.21 29.41 -11.70
N GLU A 118 -10.19 29.28 -12.59
CA GLU A 118 -11.43 30.05 -12.51
C GLU A 118 -12.24 29.73 -11.25
N ALA A 119 -12.34 28.44 -10.89
CA ALA A 119 -13.01 28.02 -9.66
C ALA A 119 -12.29 28.55 -8.41
N PHE A 120 -10.97 28.67 -8.44
CA PHE A 120 -10.18 29.29 -7.38
C PHE A 120 -10.43 30.80 -7.30
N LYS A 121 -10.35 31.54 -8.42
CA LYS A 121 -10.66 32.98 -8.47
C LYS A 121 -12.05 33.27 -7.93
N ARG A 122 -13.06 32.49 -8.34
CA ARG A 122 -14.44 32.63 -7.87
C ARG A 122 -14.56 32.42 -6.36
N ARG A 123 -13.93 31.37 -5.81
CA ARG A 123 -13.93 31.10 -4.36
C ARG A 123 -13.22 32.19 -3.56
N ALA A 124 -12.07 32.67 -4.03
CA ALA A 124 -11.34 33.76 -3.37
C ALA A 124 -12.19 35.04 -3.29
N ARG A 125 -12.87 35.41 -4.39
CA ARG A 125 -13.81 36.54 -4.43
C ARG A 125 -14.98 36.36 -3.47
N GLN A 126 -15.58 35.18 -3.42
CA GLN A 126 -16.68 34.87 -2.49
C GLN A 126 -16.26 34.92 -1.02
N GLN A 127 -15.00 34.59 -0.72
CA GLN A 127 -14.44 34.59 0.64
C GLN A 127 -13.79 35.92 1.02
N GLY A 128 -13.80 36.93 0.15
CA GLY A 128 -13.14 38.22 0.39
C GLY A 128 -11.62 38.13 0.54
N LYS A 129 -11.00 37.05 0.05
CA LYS A 129 -9.55 36.83 0.18
C LYS A 129 -8.79 37.64 -0.86
N LYS A 130 -7.66 38.23 -0.45
CA LYS A 130 -6.72 38.87 -1.38
C LYS A 130 -5.92 37.80 -2.12
N LEU A 131 -5.80 37.99 -3.43
CA LEU A 131 -4.89 37.21 -4.26
C LEU A 131 -3.54 37.91 -4.29
N ALA A 132 -2.45 37.14 -4.13
CA ALA A 132 -1.10 37.71 -4.12
C ALA A 132 -0.73 38.24 -5.53
N GLU A 133 -1.12 37.49 -6.55
CA GLU A 133 -0.94 37.76 -7.98
C GLU A 133 -2.13 37.16 -8.74
N GLU A 134 -2.28 37.51 -10.03
CA GLU A 134 -3.24 36.82 -10.89
C GLU A 134 -2.80 35.36 -11.10
N PRO A 135 -3.68 34.38 -10.81
CA PRO A 135 -3.44 32.97 -11.08
C PRO A 135 -2.97 32.70 -12.51
N ALA A 136 -1.82 32.02 -12.65
CA ALA A 136 -1.30 31.63 -13.96
C ALA A 136 -2.05 30.41 -14.50
N GLU A 137 -2.43 30.51 -15.77
CA GLU A 137 -3.29 29.56 -16.49
C GLU A 137 -2.53 28.37 -17.10
N ARG A 138 -1.19 28.46 -17.18
CA ARG A 138 -0.38 27.41 -17.78
C ARG A 138 1.04 27.43 -17.23
N VAL A 139 1.43 26.34 -16.59
CA VAL A 139 2.80 26.08 -16.16
C VAL A 139 3.28 24.84 -16.90
N THR A 140 4.46 24.92 -17.51
CA THR A 140 5.15 23.72 -18.01
C THR A 140 5.97 23.16 -16.87
N TYR A 141 5.82 21.86 -16.61
CA TYR A 141 6.57 21.20 -15.54
C TYR A 141 7.12 19.86 -16.01
N GLU A 142 8.19 19.43 -15.36
CA GLU A 142 8.63 18.04 -15.36
C GLU A 142 8.32 17.46 -13.97
N PRO A 143 7.47 16.44 -13.87
CA PRO A 143 7.21 15.80 -12.59
C PRO A 143 8.45 15.00 -12.18
N VAL A 144 8.94 15.23 -10.96
CA VAL A 144 10.09 14.51 -10.43
C VAL A 144 9.66 13.79 -9.16
N TRP A 145 9.63 12.46 -9.20
CA TRP A 145 9.40 11.67 -8.00
C TRP A 145 10.74 11.25 -7.38
N LYS A 146 11.10 11.88 -6.27
CA LYS A 146 12.24 11.46 -5.44
C LYS A 146 11.68 10.77 -4.21
N GLY A 147 11.88 9.46 -4.10
CA GLY A 147 11.46 8.69 -2.93
C GLY A 147 12.45 7.58 -2.63
N THR A 148 12.57 7.24 -1.35
CA THR A 148 13.35 6.08 -0.90
C THR A 148 12.41 4.95 -0.55
N PHE A 149 12.83 3.72 -0.84
CA PHE A 149 12.06 2.51 -0.53
C PHE A 149 12.31 2.00 0.89
N HIS A 150 12.80 2.83 1.81
CA HIS A 150 13.08 2.41 3.19
C HIS A 150 11.83 1.91 3.93
N PHE A 151 10.65 2.40 3.55
CA PHE A 151 9.38 1.97 4.11
C PHE A 151 9.07 0.48 3.82
N LEU A 152 9.70 -0.16 2.84
CA LEU A 152 9.41 -1.56 2.47
C LEU A 152 9.68 -2.56 3.59
N CYS A 153 10.62 -2.25 4.49
CA CYS A 153 10.94 -3.05 5.67
C CYS A 153 10.47 -2.39 6.98
N ALA A 154 9.72 -1.29 6.92
CA ALA A 154 9.18 -0.65 8.11
C ALA A 154 8.14 -1.54 8.80
N ALA A 155 7.98 -1.35 10.11
CA ALA A 155 7.02 -2.12 10.90
C ALA A 155 5.59 -2.02 10.32
N SER A 156 5.20 -0.86 9.78
CA SER A 156 3.92 -0.63 9.13
C SER A 156 3.72 -1.52 7.89
N ALA A 157 4.73 -1.66 7.03
CA ALA A 157 4.69 -2.54 5.87
C ALA A 157 4.61 -4.03 6.26
N LEU A 158 5.49 -4.46 7.17
CA LEU A 158 5.56 -5.85 7.62
C LEU A 158 4.27 -6.29 8.34
N ARG A 159 3.71 -5.42 9.19
CA ARG A 159 2.43 -5.67 9.86
C ARG A 159 1.26 -5.69 8.88
N THR A 160 1.27 -4.83 7.87
CA THR A 160 0.25 -4.85 6.80
C THR A 160 0.27 -6.16 6.04
N ALA A 161 1.46 -6.64 5.64
CA ALA A 161 1.60 -7.94 4.98
C ALA A 161 1.15 -9.11 5.89
N ALA A 162 1.60 -9.15 7.14
CA ALA A 162 1.16 -10.14 8.13
C ALA A 162 -0.36 -10.16 8.32
N LYS A 163 -0.95 -8.98 8.49
CA LYS A 163 -2.40 -8.84 8.66
C LYS A 163 -3.13 -9.33 7.42
N ALA A 164 -2.68 -8.95 6.23
CA ALA A 164 -3.31 -9.37 4.99
C ALA A 164 -3.34 -10.90 4.85
N SER A 165 -2.20 -11.57 5.04
CA SER A 165 -2.13 -13.04 4.97
C SER A 165 -2.96 -13.72 6.06
N TYR A 166 -2.89 -13.24 7.31
CA TYR A 166 -3.63 -13.82 8.42
C TYR A 166 -5.15 -13.64 8.29
N ILE A 167 -5.62 -12.46 7.85
CA ILE A 167 -7.03 -12.22 7.56
C ILE A 167 -7.50 -13.07 6.37
N CYS A 168 -6.64 -13.30 5.37
CA CYS A 168 -6.91 -14.22 4.26
C CYS A 168 -7.09 -15.68 4.75
N LEU A 169 -6.25 -16.15 5.68
CA LEU A 169 -6.44 -17.44 6.34
C LEU A 169 -7.78 -17.49 7.09
N ALA A 170 -8.08 -16.46 7.89
CA ALA A 170 -9.34 -16.38 8.64
C ALA A 170 -10.59 -16.30 7.74
N ARG A 171 -10.46 -15.76 6.52
CA ARG A 171 -11.51 -15.76 5.49
C ARG A 171 -11.89 -17.17 5.06
N GLN A 172 -10.93 -18.09 5.00
CA GLN A 172 -11.16 -19.51 4.71
C GLN A 172 -11.62 -20.28 5.95
N SER A 173 -10.93 -20.12 7.08
CA SER A 173 -11.27 -20.82 8.32
C SER A 173 -10.97 -19.95 9.54
N ARG A 174 -12.03 -19.35 10.11
CA ARG A 174 -11.93 -18.60 11.36
C ARG A 174 -11.63 -19.47 12.57
N ALA A 175 -11.99 -20.74 12.52
CA ALA A 175 -11.69 -21.67 13.60
C ALA A 175 -10.18 -21.95 13.63
N LEU A 176 -9.60 -22.25 12.47
CA LEU A 176 -8.16 -22.46 12.34
C LEU A 176 -7.37 -21.19 12.67
N ALA A 177 -7.73 -20.03 12.10
CA ALA A 177 -7.00 -18.80 12.40
C ALA A 177 -6.98 -18.45 13.90
N ARG A 178 -7.99 -18.88 14.68
CA ARG A 178 -8.06 -18.65 16.13
C ARG A 178 -7.31 -19.68 16.98
N SER A 179 -6.79 -20.74 16.38
CA SER A 179 -6.09 -21.76 17.13
C SER A 179 -4.78 -21.20 17.70
N ASP A 180 -4.23 -21.87 18.71
CA ASP A 180 -3.09 -21.38 19.48
C ASP A 180 -1.80 -21.35 18.63
N GLU A 181 -1.72 -22.20 17.60
CA GLU A 181 -0.64 -22.28 16.62
C GLU A 181 -0.39 -20.94 15.91
N PHE A 182 -1.39 -20.06 15.82
CA PHE A 182 -1.30 -18.74 15.17
C PHE A 182 -1.18 -17.59 16.17
N GLN A 183 -0.87 -17.84 17.44
CA GLN A 183 -0.75 -16.79 18.45
C GLN A 183 0.40 -15.82 18.13
N ALA A 184 1.55 -16.33 17.70
CA ALA A 184 2.72 -15.50 17.38
C ALA A 184 2.43 -14.45 16.29
N ILE A 185 1.74 -14.83 15.22
CA ILE A 185 1.37 -13.88 14.16
C ILE A 185 0.34 -12.84 14.65
N ARG A 186 -0.59 -13.23 15.53
CA ARG A 186 -1.53 -12.27 16.16
C ARG A 186 -0.79 -11.25 17.01
N ASP A 187 0.17 -11.71 17.81
CA ASP A 187 0.97 -10.86 18.69
C ASP A 187 1.80 -9.88 17.86
N PHE A 188 2.47 -10.34 16.81
CA PHE A 188 3.19 -9.45 15.89
C PHE A 188 2.28 -8.41 15.23
N ILE A 189 1.09 -8.82 14.75
CA ILE A 189 0.14 -7.87 14.15
C ILE A 189 -0.28 -6.82 15.17
N ALA A 190 -0.43 -7.17 16.44
CA ALA A 190 -0.84 -6.27 17.51
C ALA A 190 0.30 -5.33 17.98
N SER A 191 1.50 -5.86 18.23
CA SER A 191 2.62 -5.14 18.85
C SER A 191 3.66 -4.63 17.85
N GLY A 192 3.86 -5.32 16.73
CA GLY A 192 4.96 -5.08 15.79
C GLY A 192 6.32 -5.66 16.21
N THR A 193 6.39 -6.49 17.25
CA THR A 193 7.64 -7.08 17.78
C THR A 193 7.91 -8.46 17.21
N GLU A 194 9.19 -8.82 17.00
CA GLU A 194 9.62 -10.15 16.53
C GLU A 194 9.01 -10.55 15.18
N ALA A 195 9.24 -9.72 14.15
CA ALA A 195 8.59 -9.88 12.85
C ALA A 195 8.77 -11.27 12.23
N PRO A 196 7.68 -12.06 12.07
CA PRO A 196 7.67 -13.30 11.30
C PRO A 196 7.47 -13.01 9.81
N VAL A 197 7.89 -11.82 9.35
CA VAL A 197 7.67 -11.33 7.99
C VAL A 197 8.99 -10.86 7.41
N LYS A 198 9.27 -11.26 6.17
CA LYS A 198 10.45 -10.80 5.44
C LYS A 198 10.03 -10.26 4.07
N LEU A 199 10.56 -9.10 3.72
CA LEU A 199 10.56 -8.64 2.33
C LEU A 199 11.44 -9.61 1.54
N PHE A 200 11.02 -9.95 0.33
CA PHE A 200 11.85 -10.77 -0.54
C PHE A 200 11.76 -10.35 -2.00
N PHE A 201 12.78 -10.74 -2.75
CA PHE A 201 12.69 -10.80 -4.20
C PHE A 201 13.35 -12.07 -4.71
N ASN A 202 12.64 -12.80 -5.55
CA ASN A 202 13.16 -13.94 -6.31
C ASN A 202 12.77 -13.75 -7.78
N PRO A 203 13.74 -13.67 -8.71
CA PRO A 203 13.45 -13.36 -10.11
C PRO A 203 12.62 -14.45 -10.79
N THR A 204 12.86 -15.72 -10.46
CA THR A 204 12.10 -16.84 -11.02
C THR A 204 10.65 -16.80 -10.53
N PHE A 205 10.42 -16.47 -9.26
CA PHE A 205 9.07 -16.30 -8.71
C PHE A 205 8.35 -15.11 -9.36
N ALA A 206 9.02 -13.95 -9.44
CA ALA A 206 8.49 -12.74 -10.06
C ALA A 206 8.09 -12.96 -11.53
N ASN A 207 8.92 -13.69 -12.29
CA ASN A 207 8.65 -14.05 -13.68
C ASN A 207 7.47 -15.02 -13.84
N HIS A 208 7.15 -15.82 -12.82
CA HIS A 208 6.02 -16.74 -12.86
C HIS A 208 4.70 -16.04 -12.53
N ILE A 209 4.71 -15.13 -11.55
CA ILE A 209 3.50 -14.50 -11.03
C ILE A 209 2.97 -13.38 -11.94
N GLN A 210 3.85 -12.54 -12.51
CA GLN A 210 3.53 -11.43 -13.44
C GLN A 210 2.19 -10.72 -13.15
N LEU A 211 2.12 -10.01 -12.03
CA LEU A 211 0.93 -9.25 -11.67
C LEU A 211 1.06 -7.77 -12.10
N PRO A 212 0.00 -7.17 -12.65
CA PRO A 212 -0.07 -5.72 -12.84
C PRO A 212 0.12 -4.96 -11.52
N ILE A 213 0.62 -3.73 -11.60
CA ILE A 213 0.81 -2.86 -10.42
C ILE A 213 -0.50 -2.55 -9.66
N SER A 214 -1.65 -2.72 -10.31
CA SER A 214 -2.98 -2.58 -9.70
C SER A 214 -3.43 -3.82 -8.92
N GLU A 215 -2.82 -4.98 -9.14
CA GLU A 215 -3.28 -6.24 -8.55
C GLU A 215 -2.52 -6.61 -7.28
N HIS A 216 -3.21 -7.32 -6.40
CA HIS A 216 -2.67 -7.89 -5.18
C HIS A 216 -3.00 -9.37 -5.11
N ARG A 217 -2.11 -10.15 -4.51
CA ARG A 217 -2.29 -11.58 -4.35
C ARG A 217 -1.74 -12.06 -3.01
N ILE A 218 -2.41 -13.06 -2.45
CA ILE A 218 -1.98 -13.78 -1.26
C ILE A 218 -2.03 -15.26 -1.58
N ILE A 219 -0.95 -15.99 -1.32
CA ILE A 219 -0.90 -17.45 -1.40
C ILE A 219 -0.74 -17.96 0.03
N ILE A 220 -1.60 -18.86 0.46
CA ILE A 220 -1.52 -19.51 1.77
C ILE A 220 -1.22 -20.98 1.53
N SER A 221 -0.16 -21.48 2.16
CA SER A 221 0.25 -22.89 2.15
C SER A 221 0.33 -23.38 3.58
N LEU A 222 -0.42 -24.43 3.88
CA LEU A 222 -0.41 -25.13 5.16
C LEU A 222 0.15 -26.53 4.90
N ASP A 223 1.21 -26.91 5.59
CA ASP A 223 1.91 -28.19 5.46
C ASP A 223 1.86 -28.92 6.80
N GLY A 224 1.06 -29.98 6.86
CA GLY A 224 0.87 -30.78 8.07
C GLY A 224 2.07 -31.69 8.38
N LEU A 225 2.95 -31.92 7.40
CA LEU A 225 4.14 -32.76 7.56
C LEU A 225 5.31 -31.95 8.12
N THR A 226 5.53 -30.72 7.64
CA THR A 226 6.58 -29.82 8.17
C THR A 226 6.11 -28.98 9.35
N HIS A 227 4.80 -28.99 9.65
CA HIS A 227 4.15 -28.14 10.64
C HIS A 227 4.23 -26.64 10.32
N GLU A 228 4.38 -26.29 9.04
CA GLU A 228 4.51 -24.90 8.61
C GLU A 228 3.21 -24.37 8.01
N ALA A 229 2.87 -23.13 8.37
CA ALA A 229 1.86 -22.34 7.71
C ALA A 229 2.52 -21.07 7.18
N ILE A 230 2.54 -20.90 5.86
CA ILE A 230 3.25 -19.81 5.18
C ILE A 230 2.25 -19.01 4.35
N GLY A 231 2.35 -17.68 4.43
CA GLY A 231 1.67 -16.74 3.56
C GLY A 231 2.65 -16.01 2.65
N ILE A 232 2.44 -16.01 1.34
CA ILE A 232 3.14 -15.14 0.40
C ILE A 232 2.19 -14.01 0.01
N VAL A 233 2.58 -12.77 0.30
CA VAL A 233 1.79 -11.56 -0.01
C VAL A 233 2.49 -10.77 -1.10
N ILE A 234 1.78 -10.49 -2.18
CA ILE A 234 2.19 -9.64 -3.28
C ILE A 234 1.27 -8.43 -3.29
N LEU A 235 1.80 -7.26 -2.96
CA LEU A 235 1.07 -5.99 -3.04
C LEU A 235 1.54 -5.21 -4.26
N MET A 236 0.60 -4.58 -4.94
CA MET A 236 0.86 -3.74 -6.11
C MET A 236 1.73 -4.43 -7.17
N GLY A 237 1.46 -5.71 -7.41
CA GLY A 237 2.18 -6.58 -8.35
C GLY A 237 3.65 -6.88 -8.06
N GLY A 238 4.35 -6.10 -7.23
CA GLY A 238 5.81 -6.20 -7.08
C GLY A 238 6.38 -6.06 -5.67
N LEU A 239 5.56 -5.82 -4.65
CA LEU A 239 6.01 -5.83 -3.27
C LEU A 239 5.76 -7.22 -2.67
N HIS A 240 6.80 -8.03 -2.55
CA HIS A 240 6.68 -9.41 -2.11
C HIS A 240 7.12 -9.61 -0.66
N TYR A 241 6.25 -10.22 0.13
CA TYR A 241 6.48 -10.54 1.53
C TYR A 241 6.22 -12.02 1.80
N ALA A 242 7.14 -12.68 2.50
CA ALA A 242 6.91 -14.01 3.05
C ALA A 242 6.55 -13.85 4.53
N VAL A 243 5.45 -14.46 4.93
CA VAL A 243 4.89 -14.42 6.28
C VAL A 243 4.90 -15.84 6.83
N ASP A 244 5.65 -16.06 7.90
CA ASP A 244 5.50 -17.25 8.73
C ASP A 244 4.25 -17.05 9.61
N LEU A 245 3.17 -17.75 9.25
CA LEU A 245 1.91 -17.70 9.98
C LEU A 245 1.96 -18.61 11.21
N SER A 246 2.68 -19.74 11.11
CA SER A 246 2.91 -20.69 12.20
C SER A 246 4.01 -21.69 11.82
N SER A 247 4.86 -22.03 12.78
CA SER A 247 5.83 -23.14 12.72
C SER A 247 5.40 -24.36 13.54
N SER A 248 4.14 -24.39 13.96
CA SER A 248 3.54 -25.47 14.78
C SER A 248 2.19 -25.91 14.23
N TYR A 249 1.91 -25.67 12.95
CA TYR A 249 0.64 -25.99 12.33
C TYR A 249 0.31 -27.49 12.46
N VAL A 250 -0.87 -27.78 12.98
CA VAL A 250 -1.43 -29.12 13.05
C VAL A 250 -2.70 -29.17 12.21
N GLY A 251 -2.64 -29.89 11.09
CA GLY A 251 -3.78 -30.05 10.20
C GLY A 251 -3.40 -30.75 8.90
N ALA A 252 -4.34 -30.81 7.97
CA ALA A 252 -4.10 -31.37 6.64
C ALA A 252 -3.36 -30.37 5.75
N ASP A 253 -2.66 -30.89 4.75
CA ASP A 253 -2.04 -30.07 3.71
C ASP A 253 -3.10 -29.30 2.94
N TYR A 254 -2.92 -27.99 2.81
CA TYR A 254 -3.89 -27.14 2.15
C TYR A 254 -3.25 -25.88 1.58
N THR A 255 -3.51 -25.65 0.28
CA THR A 255 -3.02 -24.46 -0.42
C THR A 255 -4.16 -23.76 -1.13
N PHE A 256 -4.18 -22.43 -1.04
CA PHE A 256 -5.11 -21.61 -1.81
C PHE A 256 -4.50 -20.23 -2.08
N SER A 257 -5.00 -19.56 -3.10
CA SER A 257 -4.67 -18.17 -3.41
C SER A 257 -5.89 -17.27 -3.35
N TYR A 258 -5.67 -16.03 -2.94
CA TYR A 258 -6.59 -14.93 -3.00
C TYR A 258 -5.99 -13.87 -3.90
N SER A 259 -6.74 -13.38 -4.87
CA SER A 259 -6.33 -12.25 -5.72
C SER A 259 -7.38 -11.16 -5.66
N VAL A 260 -6.95 -9.91 -5.78
CA VAL A 260 -7.84 -8.75 -5.91
C VAL A 260 -7.25 -7.73 -6.87
N ASP A 261 -8.08 -7.23 -7.78
CA ASP A 261 -7.77 -6.06 -8.60
C ASP A 261 -8.06 -4.80 -7.78
N GLY A 262 -7.04 -3.97 -7.52
CA GLY A 262 -7.17 -2.75 -6.74
C GLY A 262 -8.01 -1.65 -7.41
N ILE A 263 -8.26 -1.72 -8.72
CA ILE A 263 -9.10 -0.74 -9.43
C ILE A 263 -10.58 -1.08 -9.22
N THR A 264 -10.95 -2.33 -9.51
CA THR A 264 -12.35 -2.77 -9.43
C THR A 264 -12.75 -3.24 -8.03
N GLY A 265 -11.76 -3.65 -7.23
CA GLY A 265 -11.92 -4.35 -5.96
C GLY A 265 -12.50 -5.75 -6.08
N ASN A 266 -12.60 -6.30 -7.30
CA ASN A 266 -13.06 -7.65 -7.53
C ASN A 266 -12.02 -8.63 -7.00
N SER A 267 -12.46 -9.52 -6.10
CA SER A 267 -11.61 -10.52 -5.48
C SER A 267 -12.02 -11.94 -5.88
N LYS A 268 -11.06 -12.84 -5.89
CA LYS A 268 -11.26 -14.25 -6.20
C LYS A 268 -10.39 -15.11 -5.29
N ILE A 269 -10.95 -16.24 -4.85
CA ILE A 269 -10.20 -17.29 -4.17
C ILE A 269 -10.11 -18.50 -5.09
N THR A 270 -8.90 -19.03 -5.26
CA THR A 270 -8.61 -20.20 -6.09
C THR A 270 -7.96 -21.28 -5.22
N LYS A 271 -8.42 -22.52 -5.34
CA LYS A 271 -7.87 -23.69 -4.63
C LYS A 271 -6.95 -24.48 -5.55
N THR A 272 -6.00 -23.80 -6.16
CA THR A 272 -4.93 -24.39 -6.97
C THR A 272 -3.78 -24.80 -6.06
N ASN A 273 -3.10 -25.91 -6.38
CA ASN A 273 -1.88 -26.28 -5.69
C ASN A 273 -0.75 -25.35 -6.14
N GLU A 274 -0.54 -24.28 -5.37
CA GLU A 274 0.54 -23.31 -5.57
C GLU A 274 1.68 -23.51 -4.55
N GLY A 275 1.73 -24.69 -3.91
CA GLY A 275 2.76 -25.01 -2.92
C GLY A 275 4.17 -24.95 -3.50
N ASP A 276 4.33 -25.30 -4.77
CA ASP A 276 5.62 -25.21 -5.46
C ASP A 276 6.10 -23.77 -5.62
N LEU A 277 5.18 -22.80 -5.78
CA LEU A 277 5.54 -21.38 -5.80
C LEU A 277 6.01 -20.91 -4.43
N VAL A 278 5.40 -21.40 -3.35
CA VAL A 278 5.87 -21.12 -1.99
C VAL A 278 7.27 -21.69 -1.78
N LYS A 279 7.52 -22.95 -2.15
CA LYS A 279 8.86 -23.57 -2.09
C LYS A 279 9.90 -22.79 -2.90
N GLN A 280 9.51 -22.28 -4.06
CA GLN A 280 10.37 -21.46 -4.91
C GLN A 280 10.84 -20.17 -4.23
N VAL A 281 10.00 -19.55 -3.37
CA VAL A 281 10.42 -18.38 -2.56
C VAL A 281 11.60 -18.73 -1.65
N PHE A 282 11.70 -19.96 -1.15
CA PHE A 282 12.79 -20.41 -0.27
C PHE A 282 13.94 -21.11 -1.00
N SER A 283 13.90 -21.13 -2.33
CA SER A 283 14.97 -21.67 -3.18
C SER A 283 16.19 -20.74 -3.28
N HIS A 284 17.28 -21.26 -3.86
CA HIS A 284 18.48 -20.48 -4.10
C HIS A 284 18.20 -19.27 -5.01
N GLY A 285 18.72 -18.09 -4.63
CA GLY A 285 18.60 -16.85 -5.39
C GLY A 285 17.64 -15.82 -4.81
N THR A 286 16.85 -16.18 -3.80
CA THR A 286 16.01 -15.21 -3.07
C THR A 286 16.86 -14.21 -2.31
N LYS A 287 16.59 -12.93 -2.53
CA LYS A 287 17.15 -11.81 -1.77
C LYS A 287 16.19 -11.44 -0.66
N TRP A 288 16.62 -11.59 0.59
CA TRP A 288 15.81 -11.30 1.77
C TRP A 288 16.12 -9.91 2.33
N ASN A 289 15.08 -9.11 2.58
CA ASN A 289 15.18 -7.75 3.12
C ASN A 289 16.11 -6.81 2.32
N ASP A 290 16.37 -7.14 1.06
CA ASP A 290 17.16 -6.31 0.15
C ASP A 290 16.25 -5.24 -0.48
N ILE A 291 16.21 -4.08 0.18
CA ILE A 291 15.39 -2.93 -0.23
C ILE A 291 15.80 -2.44 -1.61
N ALA A 292 17.09 -2.47 -1.94
CA ALA A 292 17.58 -1.96 -3.22
C ALA A 292 17.07 -2.84 -4.36
N PHE A 293 17.17 -4.16 -4.20
CA PHE A 293 16.73 -5.10 -5.24
C PHE A 293 15.21 -5.16 -5.36
N SER A 294 14.50 -5.25 -4.22
CA SER A 294 13.03 -5.32 -4.20
C SER A 294 12.39 -4.00 -4.66
N GLY A 295 12.92 -2.86 -4.19
CA GLY A 295 12.49 -1.53 -4.63
C GLY A 295 12.83 -1.24 -6.08
N GLY A 296 13.98 -1.71 -6.56
CA GLY A 296 14.37 -1.62 -7.97
C GLY A 296 13.42 -2.38 -8.88
N TYR A 297 13.05 -3.62 -8.51
CA TYR A 297 12.03 -4.38 -9.24
C TYR A 297 10.67 -3.70 -9.20
N PHE A 298 10.19 -3.29 -8.03
CA PHE A 298 8.90 -2.62 -7.90
C PHE A 298 8.85 -1.31 -8.72
N GLY A 299 9.92 -0.51 -8.67
CA GLY A 299 10.06 0.69 -9.52
C GLY A 299 10.06 0.38 -11.01
N SER A 300 10.54 -0.79 -11.43
CA SER A 300 10.52 -1.23 -12.83
C SER A 300 9.12 -1.57 -13.36
N LEU A 301 8.15 -1.85 -12.47
CA LEU A 301 6.75 -2.09 -12.83
C LEU A 301 6.00 -0.79 -13.14
N VAL A 302 6.57 0.36 -12.78
CA VAL A 302 5.97 1.64 -13.10
C VAL A 302 6.19 1.95 -14.58
N PRO A 303 5.15 2.33 -15.34
CA PRO A 303 5.30 2.71 -16.73
C PRO A 303 6.38 3.79 -16.91
N LYS A 304 7.32 3.54 -17.83
CA LYS A 304 8.30 4.53 -18.28
C LYS A 304 7.59 5.60 -19.12
N SER A 305 6.92 6.53 -18.44
CA SER A 305 6.50 7.80 -19.03
C SER A 305 7.60 8.83 -18.75
N PRO A 306 7.84 9.83 -19.63
CA PRO A 306 8.66 10.99 -19.28
C PRO A 306 8.20 11.67 -17.97
N GLU A 307 7.00 11.35 -17.49
CA GLU A 307 6.44 11.81 -16.23
C GLU A 307 6.90 11.06 -14.96
N TYR A 308 7.63 9.95 -15.06
CA TYR A 308 8.07 9.19 -13.89
C TYR A 308 9.51 8.71 -14.02
N GLU A 309 10.43 9.38 -13.32
CA GLU A 309 11.81 8.92 -13.16
C GLU A 309 12.00 8.36 -11.73
N PHE A 310 12.28 7.06 -11.62
CA PHE A 310 12.60 6.42 -10.35
C PHE A 310 14.11 6.22 -10.25
N SER A 311 14.72 6.73 -9.18
CA SER A 311 16.08 6.39 -8.82
C SER A 311 16.12 5.77 -7.43
N VAL A 312 16.61 4.53 -7.35
CA VAL A 312 16.88 3.87 -6.07
C VAL A 312 18.30 4.19 -5.68
N ARG A 313 18.49 5.11 -4.71
CA ARG A 313 19.81 5.35 -4.13
C ARG A 313 20.03 4.39 -2.97
N ARG A 314 21.09 3.58 -3.06
CA ARG A 314 21.59 2.79 -1.93
C ARG A 314 22.21 3.77 -0.95
N ILE A 315 21.58 3.98 0.20
CA ILE A 315 22.24 4.66 1.31
C ILE A 315 23.18 3.63 1.92
N GLU A 316 24.48 3.76 1.64
CA GLU A 316 25.50 3.02 2.37
C GLU A 316 25.55 3.63 3.78
N ASN A 317 25.06 2.90 4.78
CA ASN A 317 25.23 3.29 6.16
C ASN A 317 26.72 3.19 6.50
N SER A 318 27.35 4.35 6.68
CA SER A 318 28.68 4.50 7.30
C SER A 318 28.64 4.18 8.78
#